data_AF-A0A5E4KYJ9-F1
#
_entry.id   AF-A0A5E4KYJ9-F1
#
_cell.length_a   1.000
_cell.length_b   1.000
_cell.length_c   1.000
_cell.angle_alpha   90.00
_cell.angle_beta   90.00
_cell.angle_gamma   90.00
#
_symmetry.space_group_name_H-M   'P 1'
#
loop_
_entity.id
_entity.type
_entity.pdbx_description
1 polymer ?
#
loop_
_entity_poly.entity_id
_entity_poly.type
_entity_poly.pdbx_seq_one_letter_code
_entity_poly.pdbx_strand_id
1 'polypeptide(L)'
;MTLYEIAILTRANSARTVGIAHRKGHLSVGADGDVTIYDFDPSKFDVNDYTKITRGFQNAACTIKDGEVVAQKGEIISVPHGRTFFSEPHMDDGIEKEMLKDVKNWFKYYTLGFANYPVPDKYIRNPVPIQVNKPLEAIVGR
;
A
#
# COMPACT_ATOMS: atom_id res chain seq x y z
N MET A 1 -12.89 16.30 16.41
CA MET A 1 -12.26 15.16 15.75
C MET A 1 -12.46 13.92 16.62
N THR A 2 -13.22 12.94 16.13
CA THR A 2 -13.53 11.67 16.80
C THR A 2 -12.55 10.55 16.41
N LEU A 3 -12.51 9.43 17.14
CA LEU A 3 -11.72 8.26 16.75
C LEU A 3 -12.10 7.72 15.37
N TYR A 4 -13.38 7.81 15.00
CA TYR A 4 -13.87 7.43 13.69
C TYR A 4 -13.32 8.35 12.58
N GLU A 5 -13.32 9.67 12.80
CA GLU A 5 -12.71 10.62 11.87
C GLU A 5 -11.19 10.43 11.73
N ILE A 6 -10.50 10.07 12.82
CA ILE A 6 -9.08 9.72 12.78
C ILE A 6 -8.85 8.46 11.93
N ALA A 7 -9.67 7.43 12.08
CA ALA A 7 -9.58 6.22 11.26
C ALA A 7 -9.83 6.51 9.77
N ILE A 8 -10.79 7.39 9.46
CA ILE A 8 -11.02 7.86 8.09
C ILE A 8 -9.78 8.57 7.55
N LEU A 9 -9.26 9.55 8.29
CA LEU A 9 -8.14 10.39 7.87
C LEU A 9 -6.85 9.58 7.65
N THR A 10 -6.56 8.64 8.55
CA THR A 10 -5.27 7.93 8.59
C THR A 10 -5.27 6.59 7.86
N ARG A 11 -6.44 6.03 7.51
CA ARG A 11 -6.57 4.71 6.89
C ARG A 11 -7.49 4.71 5.67
N ALA A 12 -8.77 5.00 5.86
CA ALA A 12 -9.76 4.80 4.80
C ALA A 12 -9.54 5.75 3.60
N ASN A 13 -9.28 7.03 3.86
CA ASN A 13 -9.04 8.01 2.82
C ASN A 13 -7.76 7.69 2.05
N SER A 14 -6.65 7.46 2.75
CA SER A 14 -5.37 7.12 2.11
C SER A 14 -5.48 5.88 1.21
N ALA A 15 -6.15 4.81 1.66
CA ALA A 15 -6.34 3.61 0.86
C ALA A 15 -7.22 3.84 -0.39
N ARG A 16 -8.26 4.68 -0.28
CA ARG A 16 -9.10 5.06 -1.43
C ARG A 16 -8.33 5.93 -2.41
N THR A 17 -7.60 6.93 -1.92
CA THR A 17 -6.82 7.86 -2.75
C THR A 17 -5.80 7.13 -3.62
N VAL A 18 -5.15 6.09 -3.11
CA VAL A 18 -4.17 5.31 -3.87
C VAL A 18 -4.76 4.08 -4.58
N GLY A 19 -6.08 3.91 -4.60
CA GLY A 19 -6.77 2.89 -5.40
C GLY A 19 -6.78 1.46 -4.83
N ILE A 20 -6.41 1.27 -3.55
CA ILE A 20 -6.31 -0.07 -2.92
C ILE A 20 -7.36 -0.32 -1.83
N ALA A 21 -8.42 0.49 -1.78
CA ALA A 21 -9.49 0.39 -0.80
C ALA A 21 -10.34 -0.88 -0.88
N HIS A 22 -10.21 -1.68 -1.94
CA HIS A 22 -10.83 -3.00 -2.02
C HIS A 22 -10.17 -4.03 -1.08
N ARG A 23 -8.99 -3.72 -0.53
CA ARG A 23 -8.23 -4.62 0.35
C ARG A 23 -7.55 -3.95 1.55
N LYS A 24 -7.34 -2.63 1.54
CA LYS A 24 -6.71 -1.87 2.64
C LYS A 24 -7.61 -0.78 3.20
N GLY A 25 -7.37 -0.42 4.46
CA GLY A 25 -8.00 0.75 5.08
C GLY A 25 -9.42 0.52 5.60
N HIS A 26 -9.86 -0.73 5.67
CA HIS A 26 -11.14 -1.16 6.25
C HIS A 26 -10.99 -2.55 6.90
N LEU A 27 -11.99 -2.96 7.69
CA LEU A 27 -12.03 -4.24 8.42
C LEU A 27 -13.17 -5.18 7.94
N SER A 28 -13.74 -4.93 6.77
CA SER A 28 -14.78 -5.81 6.23
C SER A 28 -14.19 -7.09 5.63
N VAL A 29 -15.02 -8.12 5.44
CA VAL A 29 -14.64 -9.36 4.77
C VAL A 29 -13.99 -9.05 3.41
N GLY A 30 -12.88 -9.73 3.12
CA GLY A 30 -12.08 -9.51 1.90
C GLY A 30 -10.91 -8.53 2.07
N ALA A 31 -10.85 -7.78 3.17
CA ALA A 31 -9.66 -6.98 3.51
C ALA A 31 -8.45 -7.87 3.81
N ASP A 32 -7.25 -7.34 3.57
CA ASP A 32 -6.04 -7.96 4.08
C ASP A 32 -6.05 -7.91 5.63
N GLY A 33 -5.46 -8.92 6.28
CA GLY A 33 -5.38 -9.04 7.74
C GLY A 33 -4.44 -8.04 8.41
N ASP A 34 -4.59 -6.76 8.11
CA ASP A 34 -3.81 -5.64 8.64
C ASP A 34 -4.63 -4.88 9.68
N VAL A 35 -4.31 -5.09 10.95
CA VAL A 35 -5.09 -4.56 12.08
C VAL A 35 -4.16 -3.98 13.13
N THR A 36 -4.50 -2.79 13.65
CA THR A 36 -3.82 -2.21 14.82
C THR A 36 -4.83 -2.00 15.93
N ILE A 37 -4.52 -2.51 17.12
CA ILE A 37 -5.34 -2.42 18.32
C ILE A 37 -4.67 -1.44 19.27
N TYR A 38 -5.41 -0.41 19.69
CA TYR A 38 -4.97 0.58 20.66
C TYR A 38 -5.74 0.40 21.96
N ASP A 39 -5.06 0.56 23.10
CA ASP A 39 -5.65 0.43 24.43
C ASP A 39 -6.32 1.76 24.85
N PHE A 40 -7.41 2.09 24.16
CA PHE A 40 -8.30 3.19 24.53
C PHE A 40 -9.58 2.62 25.13
N ASP A 41 -9.94 3.09 26.33
CA ASP A 41 -11.29 2.92 26.88
C ASP A 41 -12.22 3.96 26.23
N PRO A 42 -13.13 3.57 25.32
CA PRO A 42 -13.98 4.52 24.61
C PRO A 42 -14.94 5.27 25.55
N SER A 43 -15.29 4.68 26.70
CA SER A 43 -16.18 5.29 27.68
C SER A 43 -15.50 6.41 28.50
N LYS A 44 -14.17 6.43 28.51
CA LYS A 44 -13.33 7.41 29.24
C LYS A 44 -12.43 8.20 28.30
N PHE A 45 -12.78 8.25 27.03
CA PHE A 45 -12.01 8.97 26.03
C PHE A 45 -12.32 10.47 26.10
N ASP A 46 -11.39 11.24 26.64
CA ASP A 46 -11.45 12.70 26.64
C ASP A 46 -10.62 13.24 25.47
N VAL A 47 -11.28 13.95 24.56
CA VAL A 47 -10.66 14.58 23.39
C VAL A 47 -9.68 15.69 23.74
N ASN A 48 -9.76 16.25 24.95
CA ASN A 48 -8.89 17.34 25.41
C ASN A 48 -7.64 16.82 26.14
N ASP A 49 -7.57 15.52 26.46
CA ASP A 49 -6.39 14.91 27.06
C ASP A 49 -5.38 14.50 25.97
N TYR A 50 -4.71 15.51 25.42
CA TYR A 50 -3.73 15.32 24.34
C TYR A 50 -2.57 14.40 24.74
N THR A 51 -2.16 14.42 26.00
CA THR A 51 -1.05 13.59 26.50
C THR A 51 -1.43 12.11 26.47
N LYS A 52 -2.63 11.76 26.96
CA LYS A 52 -3.12 10.38 26.92
C LYS A 52 -3.37 9.89 25.50
N ILE A 53 -3.96 10.74 24.64
CA ILE A 53 -4.17 10.44 23.22
C ILE A 53 -2.85 10.15 22.53
N THR A 54 -1.86 11.03 22.69
CA THR A 54 -0.53 10.88 22.07
C THR A 54 0.13 9.59 22.52
N ARG A 55 0.14 9.33 23.83
CA ARG A 55 0.74 8.11 24.40
C ARG A 55 0.03 6.84 23.92
N GLY A 56 -1.30 6.86 23.83
CA GLY A 56 -2.10 5.72 23.39
C GLY A 56 -1.89 5.37 21.92
N PHE A 57 -1.69 6.36 21.04
CA PHE A 57 -1.39 6.10 19.63
C PHE A 57 0.09 5.79 19.35
N GLN A 58 1.01 6.21 20.22
CA GLN A 58 2.44 5.88 20.11
C GLN A 58 2.72 4.39 20.26
N ASN A 59 2.04 3.72 21.20
CA ASN A 59 2.27 2.31 21.51
C ASN A 59 0.99 1.51 21.33
N ALA A 60 0.87 0.84 20.19
CA ALA A 60 -0.23 -0.10 19.96
C ALA A 60 -0.13 -1.29 20.93
N ALA A 61 -1.30 -1.73 21.42
CA ALA A 61 -1.39 -2.95 22.23
C ALA A 61 -1.04 -4.19 21.41
N CYS A 62 -1.43 -4.18 20.13
CA CYS A 62 -1.14 -5.25 19.18
C CYS A 62 -1.19 -4.72 17.74
N THR A 63 -0.27 -5.18 16.90
CA THR A 63 -0.30 -4.95 15.45
C THR A 63 -0.23 -6.29 14.74
N ILE A 64 -1.17 -6.49 13.83
CA ILE A 64 -1.30 -7.66 12.97
C ILE A 64 -1.01 -7.21 11.54
N LYS A 65 -0.17 -7.96 10.83
CA LYS A 65 0.18 -7.75 9.42
C LYS A 65 -0.07 -9.05 8.67
N ASP A 66 -0.91 -9.01 7.64
CA ASP A 66 -1.26 -10.16 6.81
C ASP A 66 -1.70 -11.40 7.63
N GLY A 67 -2.37 -11.17 8.76
CA GLY A 67 -2.85 -12.22 9.68
C GLY A 67 -1.83 -12.67 10.74
N GLU A 68 -0.59 -12.16 10.72
CA GLU A 68 0.46 -12.47 11.69
C GLU A 68 0.62 -11.34 12.71
N VAL A 69 0.76 -11.67 14.00
CA VAL A 69 1.08 -10.67 15.03
C VAL A 69 2.54 -10.25 14.88
N VAL A 70 2.78 -8.98 14.55
CA VAL A 70 4.13 -8.43 14.32
C VAL A 70 4.63 -7.56 15.47
N ALA A 71 3.72 -6.99 16.25
CA ALA A 71 4.06 -6.25 17.46
C ALA A 71 3.01 -6.47 18.55
N GLN A 72 3.45 -6.48 19.81
CA GLN A 72 2.60 -6.62 20.97
C GLN A 72 3.16 -5.81 22.14
N LYS A 73 2.30 -5.05 22.83
CA LYS A 73 2.66 -4.18 23.97
C LYS A 73 3.84 -3.24 23.68
N GLY A 74 3.91 -2.67 22.48
CA GLY A 74 4.97 -1.78 22.04
C GLY A 74 6.27 -2.45 21.57
N GLU A 75 6.38 -3.78 21.68
CA GLU A 75 7.55 -4.53 21.24
C GLU A 75 7.32 -5.21 19.88
N ILE A 76 8.32 -5.19 19.00
CA ILE A 76 8.29 -5.90 17.72
C ILE A 76 8.62 -7.37 17.98
N ILE A 77 7.72 -8.27 17.60
CA ILE A 77 7.88 -9.73 17.81
C ILE A 77 8.13 -10.50 16.51
N SER A 78 7.80 -9.92 15.35
CA SER A 78 8.08 -10.49 14.03
C SER A 78 8.33 -9.41 12.99
N VAL A 79 9.18 -9.72 12.01
CA VAL A 79 9.56 -8.80 10.91
C VAL A 79 9.40 -9.52 9.57
N PRO A 80 8.15 -9.86 9.17
CA PRO A 80 7.92 -10.55 7.92
C PRO A 80 8.28 -9.66 6.73
N HIS A 81 8.63 -10.28 5.60
CA HIS A 81 8.85 -9.54 4.37
C HIS A 81 7.52 -9.05 3.78
N GLY A 82 7.42 -7.72 3.62
CA GLY A 82 6.25 -7.08 3.01
C GLY A 82 6.10 -7.39 1.52
N ARG A 83 5.05 -6.80 0.95
CA ARG A 83 4.69 -6.87 -0.47
C ARG A 83 5.10 -5.59 -1.19
N THR A 84 5.56 -5.71 -2.43
CA THR A 84 5.86 -4.55 -3.28
C THR A 84 4.73 -4.33 -4.27
N PHE A 85 3.95 -3.27 -4.03
CA PHE A 85 2.89 -2.83 -4.92
C PHE A 85 3.45 -1.93 -6.03
N PHE A 86 3.06 -2.17 -7.27
CA PHE A 86 3.43 -1.32 -8.41
C PHE A 86 2.29 -1.29 -9.44
N SER A 87 2.18 -0.20 -10.18
CA SER A 87 1.18 -0.09 -11.24
C SER A 87 1.57 -0.94 -12.45
N GLU A 88 0.62 -1.70 -12.97
CA GLU A 88 0.75 -2.48 -14.19
C GLU A 88 -0.22 -1.91 -15.23
N PRO A 89 0.22 -0.92 -16.04
CA PRO A 89 -0.62 -0.29 -17.04
C PRO A 89 -0.81 -1.20 -18.25
N HIS A 90 -2.02 -1.16 -18.81
CA HIS A 90 -2.28 -1.73 -20.13
C HIS A 90 -1.99 -0.71 -21.24
N MET A 91 -1.22 -1.09 -22.25
CA MET A 91 -0.91 -0.29 -23.44
C MET A 91 -0.99 -1.17 -24.69
N ASP A 92 -1.30 -0.58 -25.83
CA ASP A 92 -1.21 -1.26 -27.13
C ASP A 92 0.26 -1.55 -27.48
N ASP A 93 0.56 -2.80 -27.83
CA ASP A 93 1.93 -3.26 -28.15
C ASP A 93 2.57 -2.46 -29.30
N GLY A 94 1.78 -2.01 -30.28
CA GLY A 94 2.25 -1.23 -31.42
C GLY A 94 2.71 0.16 -31.00
N ILE A 95 1.89 0.84 -30.18
CA ILE A 95 2.20 2.15 -29.60
C ILE A 95 3.40 2.06 -28.66
N GLU A 96 3.44 1.07 -27.76
CA GLU A 96 4.55 0.89 -26.83
C GLU A 96 5.88 0.70 -27.58
N LYS A 97 5.88 -0.18 -28.59
CA LYS A 97 7.07 -0.46 -29.39
C LYS A 97 7.57 0.75 -30.17
N GLU A 98 6.66 1.60 -30.64
CA GLU A 98 7.01 2.83 -31.37
C GLU A 98 7.64 3.86 -30.43
N MET A 99 6.98 4.13 -29.29
CA MET A 99 7.49 5.01 -28.23
C MET A 99 8.86 4.57 -27.69
N LEU A 100 9.06 3.26 -27.49
CA LEU A 100 10.34 2.72 -26.98
C LEU A 100 11.52 2.94 -27.93
N LYS A 101 11.29 3.12 -29.25
CA LYS A 101 12.37 3.48 -30.18
C LYS A 101 12.91 4.87 -29.87
N ASP A 102 12.01 5.82 -29.60
CA ASP A 102 12.37 7.20 -29.26
C ASP A 102 13.05 7.27 -27.91
N VAL A 103 12.50 6.57 -26.90
CA VAL A 103 13.15 6.43 -25.59
C VAL A 103 14.57 5.90 -25.77
N LYS A 104 14.74 4.79 -26.49
CA LYS A 104 16.08 4.21 -26.73
C LYS A 104 17.04 5.15 -27.47
N ASN A 105 16.55 5.98 -28.39
CA ASN A 105 17.35 6.99 -29.07
C ASN A 105 17.81 8.11 -28.10
N TRP A 106 16.96 8.51 -27.16
CA TRP A 106 17.30 9.52 -26.14
C TRP A 106 18.36 9.05 -25.14
N PHE A 107 18.55 7.75 -24.96
CA PHE A 107 19.62 7.21 -24.12
C PHE A 107 21.03 7.57 -24.59
N LYS A 108 21.21 8.14 -25.80
CA LYS A 108 22.47 8.77 -26.21
C LYS A 108 22.92 9.93 -25.30
N TYR A 109 21.99 10.51 -24.55
CA TYR A 109 22.26 11.57 -23.58
C TYR A 109 22.45 11.04 -22.14
N TYR A 110 22.31 9.73 -21.92
CA TYR A 110 22.47 9.10 -20.61
C TYR A 110 23.87 8.50 -20.46
N THR A 111 24.29 8.34 -19.21
CA THR A 111 25.55 7.69 -18.84
C THR A 111 25.42 6.17 -18.66
N LEU A 112 24.19 5.64 -18.70
CA LEU A 112 23.87 4.21 -18.61
C LEU A 112 23.26 3.73 -19.94
N GLY A 113 23.54 2.48 -20.30
CA GLY A 113 22.88 1.83 -21.45
C GLY A 113 21.43 1.49 -21.14
N PHE A 114 20.54 1.62 -22.13
CA PHE A 114 19.10 1.33 -21.99
C PHE A 114 18.81 -0.05 -21.39
N ALA A 115 19.57 -1.07 -21.77
CA ALA A 115 19.39 -2.44 -21.27
C ALA A 115 19.61 -2.59 -19.75
N ASN A 116 20.34 -1.65 -19.12
CA ASN A 116 20.65 -1.67 -17.69
C ASN A 116 19.75 -0.72 -16.88
N TYR A 117 18.82 -0.02 -17.52
CA TYR A 117 17.96 0.97 -16.87
C TYR A 117 16.75 0.36 -16.15
N PRO A 118 15.99 -0.59 -16.74
CA PRO A 118 14.86 -1.20 -16.05
C PRO A 118 15.29 -1.90 -14.77
N VAL A 119 14.49 -1.79 -13.71
CA VAL A 119 14.71 -2.54 -12.46
C VAL A 119 14.39 -4.02 -12.72
N PRO A 120 15.36 -4.94 -12.55
CA PRO A 120 15.11 -6.37 -12.75
C PRO A 120 14.17 -6.96 -11.68
N ASP A 121 13.32 -7.90 -12.07
CA ASP A 121 12.33 -8.57 -11.20
C ASP A 121 12.93 -9.18 -9.93
N LYS A 122 14.18 -9.64 -9.97
CA LYS A 122 14.88 -10.21 -8.80
C LYS A 122 14.98 -9.25 -7.60
N TYR A 123 14.82 -7.94 -7.81
CA TYR A 123 14.81 -6.95 -6.74
C TYR A 123 13.41 -6.70 -6.17
N ILE A 124 12.35 -7.16 -6.84
CA ILE A 124 10.97 -6.99 -6.41
C ILE A 124 10.57 -8.18 -5.55
N ARG A 125 10.54 -7.96 -4.24
CA ARG A 125 10.12 -9.00 -3.28
C ARG A 125 8.61 -9.02 -3.15
N ASN A 126 8.01 -10.21 -3.21
CA ASN A 126 6.56 -10.42 -3.08
C ASN A 126 5.75 -9.42 -3.95
N PRO A 127 5.92 -9.46 -5.29
CA PRO A 127 5.32 -8.50 -6.21
C PRO A 127 3.78 -8.57 -6.16
N VAL A 128 3.14 -7.41 -6.11
CA VAL A 128 1.68 -7.26 -6.21
C VAL A 128 1.38 -6.20 -7.28
N PRO A 129 1.24 -6.60 -8.56
CA PRO A 129 0.87 -5.66 -9.60
C PRO A 129 -0.55 -5.15 -9.37
N ILE A 130 -0.74 -3.84 -9.55
CA ILE A 130 -2.04 -3.16 -9.54
C ILE A 130 -2.35 -2.77 -10.98
N GLN A 131 -3.28 -3.51 -11.58
CA GLN A 131 -3.73 -3.28 -12.94
C GLN A 131 -4.37 -1.90 -13.07
N VAL A 132 -3.90 -1.09 -14.02
CA VAL A 132 -4.44 0.26 -14.29
C VAL A 132 -4.83 0.40 -15.77
N ASN A 133 -5.87 1.19 -16.02
CA ASN A 133 -6.37 1.53 -17.36
C ASN A 133 -6.74 0.33 -18.25
N LYS A 134 -7.10 -0.81 -17.65
CA LYS A 134 -7.54 -1.99 -18.40
C LYS A 134 -8.98 -1.78 -18.90
N PRO A 135 -9.25 -1.85 -20.22
CA PRO A 135 -10.60 -1.74 -20.76
C PRO A 135 -11.46 -2.91 -20.27
N LEU A 136 -12.75 -2.68 -20.01
CA LEU A 136 -13.72 -3.71 -19.60
C LEU A 136 -13.78 -4.88 -20.60
N GLU A 137 -13.59 -4.61 -21.89
CA GLU A 137 -13.57 -5.63 -22.95
C GLU A 137 -12.42 -6.64 -22.80
N ALA A 138 -11.27 -6.22 -22.25
CA ALA A 138 -10.11 -7.07 -21.99
C ALA A 138 -10.25 -7.90 -20.69
N ILE A 139 -11.32 -7.69 -19.91
CA ILE A 139 -11.63 -8.43 -18.69
C ILE A 139 -12.59 -9.59 -18.98
N VAL A 140 -13.52 -9.41 -19.92
CA VAL A 140 -14.58 -10.40 -20.26
C VAL A 140 -14.09 -11.48 -21.25
N GLY A 141 -12.97 -11.24 -21.93
CA GLY A 141 -12.39 -12.17 -22.92
C GLY A 141 -11.48 -13.27 -22.37
N ARG A 142 -11.54 -13.61 -21.08
CA ARG A 142 -10.79 -14.73 -20.48
C ARG A 142 -11.69 -15.64 -19.67
#